data_AF-A0A7S3BIE6-F1
#
_entry.id   AF-A0A7S3BIE6-F1
#
_cell.length_a   1.000
_cell.length_b   1.000
_cell.length_c   1.000
_cell.angle_alpha   90.00
_cell.angle_beta   90.00
_cell.angle_gamma   90.00
#
_symmetry.space_group_name_H-M   'P 1'
#
loop_
_entity.id
_entity.type
_entity.pdbx_description
1 polymer ?
#
loop_
_entity_poly.entity_id
_entity_poly.type
_entity_poly.pdbx_seq_one_letter_code
_entity_poly.pdbx_strand_id
1 'polypeptide(L)'
;MAVYLDDMMSGWTVDNNTFTDCQIGVYISGGRDNTLKRNYFENCDLAVHCDARGLQWERSRCFCDDECDPDEGKHCDCDTGAAAWLARVNPRIASRWPMMINQSYQCAPAGNTITDNSFCSVIEFI
;
A
#
# COMPACT_ATOMS: atom_id res chain seq x y z
N MET A 1 8.66 -9.07 -9.99
CA MET A 1 7.34 -8.47 -9.71
C MET A 1 6.95 -7.62 -10.90
N ALA A 2 5.68 -7.64 -11.34
CA ALA A 2 5.21 -6.76 -12.40
C ALA A 2 4.72 -5.40 -11.87
N VAL A 3 3.89 -5.42 -10.81
CA VAL A 3 3.51 -4.22 -10.06
C VAL A 3 4.01 -4.36 -8.63
N TYR A 4 4.67 -3.31 -8.13
CA TYR A 4 5.19 -3.25 -6.77
C TYR A 4 4.71 -1.97 -6.08
N LEU A 5 3.88 -2.14 -5.05
CA LEU A 5 3.42 -1.06 -4.19
C LEU A 5 4.37 -0.99 -3.00
N ASP A 6 5.46 -0.24 -3.17
CA ASP A 6 6.62 -0.18 -2.26
C ASP A 6 6.33 0.62 -0.98
N ASP A 7 7.10 0.37 0.07
CA ASP A 7 7.16 1.18 1.31
C ASP A 7 5.79 1.59 1.87
N MET A 8 4.94 0.60 2.14
CA MET A 8 3.61 0.80 2.71
C MET A 8 2.67 1.66 1.84
N MET A 9 2.91 1.72 0.53
CA MET A 9 2.10 2.46 -0.43
C MET A 9 0.63 2.03 -0.39
N SER A 10 -0.26 3.02 -0.27
CA SER A 10 -1.66 2.82 0.14
C SER A 10 -2.65 3.55 -0.76
N GLY A 11 -3.88 3.03 -0.86
CA GLY A 11 -4.98 3.66 -1.60
C GLY A 11 -4.92 3.50 -3.13
N TRP A 12 -4.10 2.58 -3.64
CA TRP A 12 -3.95 2.35 -5.08
C TRP A 12 -4.95 1.33 -5.61
N THR A 13 -5.30 1.47 -6.89
CA THR A 13 -6.13 0.50 -7.60
C THR A 13 -5.35 -0.10 -8.77
N VAL A 14 -5.21 -1.42 -8.75
CA VAL A 14 -4.70 -2.24 -9.85
C VAL A 14 -5.91 -2.96 -10.45
N ASP A 15 -6.42 -2.45 -11.57
CA ASP A 15 -7.69 -2.89 -12.16
C ASP A 15 -7.55 -3.29 -13.63
N ASN A 16 -8.13 -4.43 -13.99
CA ASN A 16 -8.28 -4.88 -15.38
C ASN A 16 -6.97 -4.99 -16.17
N ASN A 17 -5.93 -5.53 -15.53
CA ASN A 17 -4.63 -5.81 -16.15
C ASN A 17 -4.46 -7.31 -16.45
N THR A 18 -3.56 -7.63 -17.38
CA THR A 18 -3.09 -8.99 -17.62
C THR A 18 -1.63 -9.10 -17.23
N PHE A 19 -1.32 -10.04 -16.34
CA PHE A 19 0.03 -10.36 -15.87
C PHE A 19 0.41 -11.72 -16.45
N THR A 20 1.42 -11.77 -17.33
CA THR A 20 1.86 -13.00 -18.00
C THR A 20 3.34 -13.24 -17.72
N ASP A 21 3.73 -14.49 -17.47
CA ASP A 21 5.13 -14.93 -17.27
C ASP A 21 5.86 -14.16 -16.15
N CYS A 22 5.15 -13.84 -15.07
CA CYS A 22 5.68 -13.07 -13.95
C CYS A 22 6.07 -13.96 -12.77
N GLN A 23 7.26 -13.78 -12.20
CA GLN A 23 7.57 -14.43 -10.91
C GLN A 23 6.60 -13.98 -9.80
N ILE A 24 6.27 -12.69 -9.75
CA ILE A 24 5.22 -12.15 -8.88
C ILE A 24 4.39 -11.18 -9.72
N GLY A 25 3.06 -11.32 -9.73
CA GLY A 25 2.16 -10.40 -10.43
C GLY A 25 2.12 -9.03 -9.73
N VAL A 26 1.44 -8.95 -8.59
CA VAL A 26 1.35 -7.74 -7.77
C VAL A 26 1.94 -7.97 -6.39
N TYR A 27 2.80 -7.08 -5.92
CA TYR A 27 3.31 -7.10 -4.54
C TYR A 27 2.81 -5.87 -3.79
N ILE A 28 1.93 -6.10 -2.81
CA ILE A 28 1.47 -5.15 -1.79
C ILE A 28 2.40 -5.23 -0.58
N SER A 29 3.16 -4.17 -0.31
CA SER A 29 4.24 -4.23 0.66
C SER A 29 3.95 -3.44 1.94
N GLY A 30 3.14 -4.03 2.83
CA GLY A 30 2.71 -3.41 4.09
C GLY A 30 1.67 -2.30 3.95
N GLY A 31 1.38 -1.87 2.73
CA GLY A 31 0.44 -0.79 2.45
C GLY A 31 -1.03 -1.20 2.65
N ARG A 32 -1.91 -0.21 2.75
CA ARG A 32 -3.32 -0.38 3.14
C ARG A 32 -4.29 0.17 2.11
N ASP A 33 -5.54 -0.27 2.20
CA ASP A 33 -6.65 0.21 1.37
C ASP A 33 -6.37 0.12 -0.15
N ASN A 34 -5.49 -0.79 -0.57
CA ASN A 34 -5.25 -1.06 -1.99
C ASN A 34 -6.31 -1.99 -2.56
N THR A 35 -6.70 -1.78 -3.81
CA THR A 35 -7.70 -2.59 -4.50
C THR A 35 -7.08 -3.28 -5.71
N LEU A 36 -7.04 -4.61 -5.69
CA LEU A 36 -6.69 -5.45 -6.84
C LEU A 36 -7.98 -6.09 -7.35
N LYS A 37 -8.45 -5.67 -8.53
CA LYS A 37 -9.69 -6.22 -9.10
C LYS A 37 -9.65 -6.48 -10.59
N ARG A 38 -10.38 -7.49 -11.04
CA ARG A 38 -10.52 -7.83 -12.48
C ARG A 38 -9.21 -8.07 -13.21
N ASN A 39 -8.13 -8.36 -12.50
CA ASN A 39 -6.87 -8.70 -13.13
C ASN A 39 -6.86 -10.18 -13.52
N TYR A 40 -6.16 -10.47 -14.61
CA TYR A 40 -5.91 -11.83 -15.09
C TYR A 40 -4.42 -12.17 -14.91
N PHE A 41 -4.12 -13.29 -14.28
CA PHE A 41 -2.76 -13.78 -14.07
C PHE A 41 -2.53 -15.08 -14.85
N GLU A 42 -1.51 -15.12 -15.69
CA GLU A 42 -1.16 -16.26 -16.53
C GLU A 42 0.31 -16.65 -16.34
N ASN A 43 0.57 -17.94 -16.10
CA ASN A 43 1.93 -18.47 -15.97
C ASN A 43 2.81 -17.69 -14.97
N CYS A 44 2.24 -17.37 -13.81
CA CYS A 44 2.96 -16.66 -12.75
C CYS A 44 3.34 -17.61 -11.60
N ASP A 45 4.48 -17.39 -10.95
CA ASP A 45 4.79 -18.19 -9.74
C ASP A 45 3.84 -17.76 -8.60
N LEU A 46 3.75 -16.45 -8.33
CA LEU A 46 2.83 -15.90 -7.34
C LEU A 46 1.97 -14.78 -7.94
N ALA A 47 0.64 -14.88 -7.92
CA ALA A 47 -0.21 -13.84 -8.48
C ALA A 47 -0.16 -12.55 -7.64
N VAL A 48 -0.40 -12.67 -6.33
CA VAL A 48 -0.39 -11.55 -5.39
C VAL A 48 0.51 -11.87 -4.21
N HIS A 49 1.43 -10.99 -3.86
CA HIS A 49 2.16 -11.05 -2.59
C HIS A 49 1.66 -9.94 -1.69
N CYS A 50 1.30 -10.25 -0.45
CA CYS A 50 0.99 -9.25 0.58
C CYS A 50 1.85 -9.49 1.82
N ASP A 51 2.76 -8.58 2.12
CA ASP A 51 3.56 -8.64 3.35
C ASP A 51 3.03 -7.69 4.42
N ALA A 52 3.56 -7.83 5.63
CA ALA A 52 3.30 -6.95 6.76
C ALA A 52 4.58 -6.19 7.18
N ARG A 53 5.34 -5.62 6.23
CA ARG A 53 6.67 -5.01 6.52
C ARG A 53 6.63 -3.89 7.56
N GLY A 54 5.54 -3.11 7.59
CA GLY A 54 5.32 -2.07 8.58
C GLY A 54 5.18 -2.62 10.02
N LEU A 55 4.87 -3.90 10.18
CA LEU A 55 4.87 -4.58 11.48
C LEU A 55 6.21 -5.26 11.80
N GLN A 56 7.16 -5.25 10.85
CA GLN A 56 8.46 -5.92 10.94
C GLN A 56 9.60 -4.89 10.96
N TRP A 57 10.48 -4.89 9.96
CA TRP A 57 11.71 -4.10 9.95
C TRP A 57 11.44 -2.61 9.69
N GLU A 58 10.34 -2.25 9.03
CA GLU A 58 9.97 -0.85 8.74
C GLU A 58 9.11 -0.22 9.85
N ARG A 59 8.92 -0.95 10.96
CA ARG A 59 8.09 -0.53 12.08
C ARG A 59 8.42 0.87 12.59
N SER A 60 9.69 1.24 12.65
CA SER A 60 10.11 2.56 13.17
C SER A 60 9.54 3.74 12.37
N ARG A 61 9.21 3.56 11.08
CA ARG A 61 8.62 4.63 10.25
C ARG A 61 7.21 5.03 10.70
N CYS A 62 6.50 4.13 11.37
CA CYS A 62 5.12 4.35 11.79
C CYS A 62 4.93 4.72 13.27
N PHE A 63 5.96 4.60 14.10
CA PHE A 63 5.83 4.84 15.54
C PHE A 63 6.76 5.98 15.92
N CYS A 64 6.34 7.19 15.61
CA CYS A 64 6.98 8.40 16.09
C CYS A 64 6.01 9.57 16.21
N ASP A 65 6.43 10.59 16.96
CA ASP A 65 5.62 11.77 17.29
C ASP A 65 5.90 12.96 16.36
N ASP A 66 6.72 12.77 15.32
CA ASP A 66 7.10 13.83 14.39
C ASP A 66 6.00 14.06 13.32
N GLU A 67 5.51 15.30 13.21
CA GLU A 67 4.66 15.76 12.11
C GLU A 67 5.49 16.56 11.11
N CYS A 68 5.96 15.92 10.04
CA CYS A 68 6.85 16.57 9.08
C CYS A 68 6.19 16.93 7.76
N ASP A 69 6.85 17.85 7.08
CA ASP A 69 6.51 18.28 5.72
C ASP A 69 6.93 17.17 4.75
N PRO A 70 6.00 16.59 3.96
CA PRO A 70 6.30 15.51 3.03
C PRO A 70 7.13 15.96 1.82
N ASP A 71 7.35 17.28 1.64
CA ASP A 71 8.19 17.79 0.55
C ASP A 71 9.65 17.35 0.69
N GLU A 72 10.21 16.85 -0.43
CA GLU A 72 11.58 16.37 -0.55
C GLU A 72 12.59 17.45 -0.12
N GLY A 73 13.16 17.31 1.07
CA GLY A 73 14.23 18.20 1.57
C GLY A 73 14.19 18.48 3.08
N LYS A 74 13.07 18.19 3.74
CA LYS A 74 12.97 18.20 5.22
C LYS A 74 12.68 16.79 5.71
N HIS A 75 13.64 15.91 5.52
CA HIS A 75 13.53 14.50 5.92
C HIS A 75 13.45 14.42 7.46
N CYS A 76 12.31 14.02 7.99
CA CYS A 76 12.28 13.36 9.29
C CYS A 76 12.55 11.87 9.08
N ASP A 77 13.25 11.25 10.02
CA ASP A 77 13.61 9.82 9.95
C ASP A 77 12.38 8.90 10.04
N CYS A 78 11.23 9.48 10.41
CA CYS A 78 9.93 8.84 10.49
C CYS A 78 8.85 9.91 10.17
N ASP A 79 7.76 9.48 9.54
CA ASP A 79 6.62 10.37 9.25
C ASP A 79 5.33 9.61 9.49
N THR A 80 4.83 9.70 10.72
CA THR A 80 3.47 9.22 11.06
C THR A 80 2.41 10.25 10.69
N GLY A 81 2.85 11.42 10.25
CA GLY A 81 2.14 12.67 10.35
C GLY A 81 1.88 13.34 9.01
N ALA A 82 2.26 12.82 7.83
CA ALA A 82 1.91 13.46 6.55
C ALA A 82 0.42 13.84 6.49
N ALA A 83 -0.44 12.97 7.03
CA ALA A 83 -1.87 13.24 7.19
C ALA A 83 -2.19 14.28 8.28
N ALA A 84 -1.52 14.24 9.44
CA ALA A 84 -1.69 15.19 10.55
C ALA A 84 -1.14 16.58 10.21
N TRP A 85 0.06 16.65 9.64
CA TRP A 85 0.66 17.81 8.99
C TRP A 85 -0.28 18.40 7.95
N LEU A 86 -0.80 17.60 7.00
CA LEU A 86 -1.74 18.08 5.98
C LEU A 86 -3.03 18.61 6.62
N ALA A 87 -3.52 17.97 7.68
CA ALA A 87 -4.66 18.46 8.45
C ALA A 87 -4.39 19.82 9.11
N ARG A 88 -3.16 20.06 9.57
CA ARG A 88 -2.74 21.32 10.17
C ARG A 88 -2.52 22.43 9.13
N VAL A 89 -1.82 22.13 8.03
CA VAL A 89 -1.42 23.14 7.04
C VAL A 89 -2.49 23.39 5.97
N ASN A 90 -3.30 22.38 5.64
CA ASN A 90 -4.40 22.50 4.67
C ASN A 90 -5.62 21.65 5.06
N PRO A 91 -6.41 22.12 6.04
CA PRO A 91 -7.59 21.39 6.55
C PRO A 91 -8.61 21.04 5.46
N ARG A 92 -8.69 21.83 4.37
CA ARG A 92 -9.59 21.56 3.25
C ARG A 92 -9.20 20.28 2.50
N ILE A 93 -7.92 20.11 2.17
CA ILE A 93 -7.46 18.89 1.50
C ILE A 93 -7.56 17.70 2.45
N ALA A 94 -7.17 17.88 3.71
CA ALA A 94 -7.28 16.82 4.73
C ALA A 94 -8.73 16.34 4.93
N SER A 95 -9.71 17.24 4.91
CA SER A 95 -11.14 16.89 4.99
C SER A 95 -11.66 16.07 3.80
N ARG A 96 -10.96 16.11 2.66
CA ARG A 96 -11.30 15.30 1.48
C ARG A 96 -10.88 13.84 1.66
N TRP A 97 -9.87 13.58 2.49
CA TRP A 97 -9.31 12.24 2.71
C TRP A 97 -9.22 11.92 4.22
N PRO A 98 -10.38 11.87 4.92
CA PRO A 98 -10.41 11.68 6.37
C PRO A 98 -9.78 10.36 6.83
N MET A 99 -9.74 9.37 5.95
CA MET A 99 -9.09 8.07 6.17
C MET A 99 -7.58 8.15 6.34
N MET A 100 -6.93 9.26 5.96
CA MET A 100 -5.50 9.44 6.22
C MET A 100 -5.22 9.83 7.67
N ILE A 101 -6.16 10.52 8.33
CA ILE A 101 -5.96 11.13 9.67
C ILE A 101 -6.29 10.14 10.79
N ASN A 102 -7.28 9.26 10.58
CA ASN A 102 -7.77 8.35 11.62
C ASN A 102 -7.70 6.90 11.13
N GLN A 103 -6.50 6.33 11.18
CA GLN A 103 -6.25 4.96 10.74
C GLN A 103 -6.35 4.00 11.91
N SER A 104 -7.13 2.93 11.77
CA SER A 104 -7.06 1.79 12.68
C SER A 104 -5.84 0.93 12.32
N TYR A 105 -5.12 0.45 13.36
CA TYR A 105 -3.95 -0.43 13.22
C TYR A 105 -2.85 0.14 12.30
N GLN A 106 -2.21 1.23 12.73
CA GLN A 106 -1.08 1.84 12.02
C GLN A 106 -0.02 0.80 11.63
N CYS A 107 0.56 0.95 10.44
CA CYS A 107 1.46 0.01 9.74
C CYS A 107 0.89 -1.33 9.27
N ALA A 108 -0.31 -1.71 9.69
CA ALA A 108 -0.86 -2.98 9.24
C ALA A 108 -1.31 -2.84 7.78
N PRO A 109 -1.10 -3.86 6.93
CA PRO A 109 -1.62 -3.92 5.57
C PRO A 109 -3.15 -4.16 5.58
N ALA A 110 -3.90 -3.27 6.24
CA ALA A 110 -5.32 -3.40 6.49
C ALA A 110 -6.15 -2.87 5.32
N GLY A 111 -7.38 -3.36 5.16
CA GLY A 111 -8.33 -2.82 4.18
C GLY A 111 -8.00 -3.12 2.70
N ASN A 112 -6.91 -3.82 2.42
CA ASN A 112 -6.61 -4.28 1.07
C ASN A 112 -7.71 -5.23 0.58
N THR A 113 -8.19 -5.01 -0.63
CA THR A 113 -9.29 -5.75 -1.24
C THR A 113 -8.81 -6.43 -2.52
N ILE A 114 -8.85 -7.76 -2.54
CA ILE A 114 -8.47 -8.59 -3.70
C ILE A 114 -9.73 -9.33 -4.15
N THR A 115 -10.37 -8.86 -5.22
CA THR A 115 -11.71 -9.30 -5.64
C THR A 115 -11.82 -9.43 -7.15
N ASP A 116 -12.65 -10.35 -7.65
CA ASP A 116 -12.92 -10.50 -9.09
C ASP A 116 -11.68 -10.72 -9.98
N ASN A 117 -10.55 -11.20 -9.42
CA ASN A 117 -9.38 -11.56 -10.21
C ASN A 117 -9.49 -13.01 -10.70
N SER A 118 -8.95 -13.30 -11.87
CA SER A 118 -8.89 -14.64 -12.45
C SER A 118 -7.45 -15.05 -12.73
N PHE A 119 -7.19 -16.34 -12.80
CA PHE A 119 -5.84 -16.84 -13.03
C PHE A 119 -5.82 -18.17 -13.80
N CYS A 120 -4.73 -18.44 -14.50
CA CYS A 120 -4.46 -19.67 -15.23
C CYS A 120 -2.97 -20.04 -15.09
N SER A 121 -2.67 -21.31 -14.82
CA SER A 121 -1.29 -21.80 -14.68
C SER A 121 -0.45 -21.00 -13.66
N VAL A 122 -1.06 -20.61 -12.55
CA VAL A 122 -0.35 -19.92 -11.45
C VAL A 122 0.01 -20.94 -10.36
N ILE A 123 1.23 -20.87 -9.80
CA ILE A 123 1.65 -21.80 -8.73
C ILE A 123 0.91 -21.49 -7.42
N GLU A 124 0.91 -20.22 -7.01
CA GLU A 124 0.22 -19.74 -5.81
C GLU A 124 -0.50 -18.42 -6.08
N PHE A 125 -1.72 -18.26 -5.56
CA PHE A 125 -2.48 -17.04 -5.81
C PHE A 125 -2.15 -15.91 -4.83
N ILE A 126 -2.07 -16.20 -3.53
CA ILE A 126 -1.76 -15.21 -2.48
C ILE A 126 -0.94 -15.83 -1.35
#